data_AF-A0A3M1RAX4-F1
#
_entry.id   AF-A0A3M1RAX4-F1
#
_cell.length_a   1.000
_cell.length_b   1.000
_cell.length_c   1.000
_cell.angle_alpha   90.00
_cell.angle_beta   90.00
_cell.angle_gamma   90.00
#
_symmetry.space_group_name_H-M   'P 1'
#
loop_
_entity.id
_entity.type
_entity.pdbx_description
1 polymer ?
#
loop_
_entity_poly.entity_id
_entity_poly.type
_entity_poly.pdbx_seq_one_letter_code
_entity_poly.pdbx_strand_id
1 'polypeptide(L)'
;MSVKIKKILMPTDFSKYSDYAMRYAATLAKDFGAELLILHVVPEGDLRSMYDYPSDFPLEQILNDQKKVAEQRFEEIVAEEEKRGIKVTPLVYMGKVYEEIIETAKNHEVD
;
A
#
# COMPACT_ATOMS: atom_id res chain seq x y z
N MET A 1 25.06 -19.80 -2.05
CA MET A 1 23.58 -19.82 -1.94
C MET A 1 23.08 -18.56 -2.62
N SER A 2 22.14 -18.66 -3.56
CA SER A 2 21.43 -17.50 -4.08
C SER A 2 20.26 -17.17 -3.15
N VAL A 3 20.11 -15.90 -2.79
CA VAL A 3 18.92 -15.42 -2.09
C VAL A 3 17.73 -15.56 -3.04
N LYS A 4 16.61 -16.09 -2.54
CA LYS A 4 15.34 -16.15 -3.26
C LYS A 4 14.34 -15.26 -2.55
N ILE A 5 13.92 -14.20 -3.22
CA ILE A 5 12.82 -13.33 -2.80
C ILE A 5 11.62 -13.70 -3.67
N LYS A 6 10.49 -14.01 -3.05
CA LYS A 6 9.24 -14.40 -3.70
C LYS A 6 8.13 -13.38 -3.50
N LYS A 7 8.11 -12.66 -2.37
CA LYS A 7 7.09 -11.67 -2.03
C LYS A 7 7.76 -10.45 -1.39
N ILE A 8 7.40 -9.27 -1.89
CA ILE A 8 7.88 -7.98 -1.37
C ILE A 8 6.67 -7.19 -0.90
N LEU A 9 6.70 -6.68 0.33
CA LEU A 9 5.71 -5.73 0.83
C LEU A 9 6.21 -4.30 0.65
N MET A 10 5.43 -3.48 -0.04
CA MET A 10 5.68 -2.07 -0.23
C MET A 10 4.53 -1.24 0.39
N PRO A 11 4.69 -0.76 1.63
CA PRO A 11 3.73 0.15 2.24
C PRO A 11 3.83 1.56 1.65
N THR A 12 2.69 2.20 1.41
CA THR A 12 2.62 3.55 0.82
C THR A 12 1.60 4.44 1.51
N ASP A 13 1.95 5.71 1.69
CA ASP A 13 1.07 6.80 2.09
C ASP A 13 0.70 7.71 0.89
N PHE A 14 1.06 7.29 -0.33
CA PHE A 14 0.93 8.04 -1.58
C PHE A 14 1.67 9.38 -1.60
N SER A 15 2.64 9.56 -0.71
CA SER A 15 3.52 10.72 -0.76
C SER A 15 4.55 10.58 -1.87
N LYS A 16 5.08 11.71 -2.33
CA LYS A 16 6.22 11.76 -3.27
C LYS A 16 7.43 10.93 -2.81
N TYR A 17 7.59 10.73 -1.50
CA TYR A 17 8.70 9.94 -0.95
C TYR A 17 8.44 8.44 -1.13
N SER A 18 7.19 8.03 -0.92
CA SER A 18 6.75 6.65 -1.16
C SER A 18 6.85 6.25 -2.63
N ASP A 19 6.70 7.18 -3.58
CA ASP A 19 6.87 6.92 -5.01
C ASP A 19 8.29 6.44 -5.37
N TYR A 20 9.33 7.01 -4.73
CA TYR A 20 10.70 6.55 -4.94
C TYR A 20 10.91 5.12 -4.42
N ALA A 21 10.34 4.82 -3.25
CA ALA A 21 10.39 3.47 -2.68
C ALA A 21 9.59 2.47 -3.54
N MET A 22 8.46 2.88 -4.11
CA MET A 22 7.65 2.06 -5.02
C MET A 22 8.44 1.65 -6.26
N ARG A 23 9.15 2.60 -6.88
CA ARG A 23 10.00 2.32 -8.06
C ARG A 23 11.13 1.34 -7.74
N TYR A 24 11.68 1.42 -6.52
CA TYR A 24 12.71 0.48 -6.06
C TYR A 24 12.13 -0.91 -5.82
N ALA A 25 11.00 -1.00 -5.11
CA ALA A 25 10.30 -2.25 -4.84
C ALA A 25 9.86 -2.96 -6.13
N ALA A 26 9.35 -2.23 -7.12
CA ALA A 26 8.97 -2.76 -8.42
C ALA A 26 10.18 -3.28 -9.22
N THR A 27 11.30 -2.56 -9.22
CA THR A 27 12.55 -3.03 -9.83
C THR A 27 13.02 -4.33 -9.18
N LEU A 28 13.02 -4.38 -7.85
CA LEU A 28 13.40 -5.57 -7.10
C LEU A 28 12.45 -6.74 -7.39
N ALA A 29 11.15 -6.50 -7.43
CA ALA A 29 10.15 -7.51 -7.75
C ALA A 29 10.37 -8.10 -9.15
N LYS A 30 10.66 -7.25 -10.13
CA LYS A 30 10.97 -7.68 -11.49
C LYS A 30 12.24 -8.52 -11.56
N ASP A 31 13.32 -8.07 -10.93
CA ASP A 31 14.62 -8.75 -10.99
C ASP A 31 14.59 -10.13 -10.33
N PHE A 32 13.80 -10.27 -9.27
CA PHE A 32 13.62 -11.54 -8.55
C PHE A 32 12.46 -12.40 -9.08
N GLY A 33 11.62 -11.86 -9.97
CA GLY A 33 10.35 -12.50 -10.36
C GLY A 33 9.39 -12.67 -9.17
N ALA A 34 9.47 -11.76 -8.19
CA ALA A 34 8.67 -11.76 -6.98
C ALA A 34 7.32 -11.08 -7.19
N GLU A 35 6.33 -11.46 -6.38
CA GLU A 35 5.07 -10.74 -6.25
C GLU A 35 5.27 -9.47 -5.42
N LEU A 36 4.72 -8.36 -5.88
CA LEU A 36 4.73 -7.08 -5.17
C LEU A 36 3.38 -6.86 -4.49
N LEU A 37 3.37 -6.92 -3.16
CA LEU A 37 2.22 -6.56 -2.34
C LEU A 37 2.32 -5.08 -2.02
N ILE A 38 1.33 -4.29 -2.43
CA ILE A 38 1.27 -2.86 -2.12
C ILE A 38 0.24 -2.64 -1.04
N LEU A 39 0.64 -2.01 0.07
CA LEU A 39 -0.21 -1.80 1.23
C LEU A 39 -0.43 -0.32 1.48
N HIS A 40 -1.69 0.09 1.60
CA HIS A 40 -2.07 1.37 2.18
C HIS A 40 -2.82 1.13 3.49
N VAL A 41 -2.44 1.86 4.54
CA VAL A 41 -3.11 1.78 5.85
C VAL A 41 -3.75 3.13 6.15
N VAL A 42 -5.09 3.14 6.26
CA VAL A 42 -5.83 4.27 6.80
C VAL A 42 -5.58 4.31 8.31
N PRO A 43 -4.90 5.34 8.84
CA PRO A 43 -4.53 5.39 10.25
C PRO A 43 -5.77 5.45 11.14
N GLU A 44 -5.72 4.81 12.29
CA GLU A 44 -6.68 5.07 13.36
C GLU A 44 -6.45 6.46 13.99
N GLY A 45 -7.50 7.04 14.58
CA GLY A 45 -7.44 8.32 15.29
C GLY A 45 -8.44 9.35 14.79
N ASP A 46 -8.13 10.63 15.02
CA ASP A 46 -8.97 11.74 14.58
C ASP A 46 -8.79 12.02 13.08
N LEU A 47 -9.46 11.20 12.27
CA LEU A 47 -9.42 11.30 10.81
C LEU A 47 -9.87 12.65 10.27
N ARG A 48 -10.72 13.37 10.99
CA ARG A 48 -11.19 14.69 10.55
C ARG A 48 -10.04 15.68 10.54
N SER A 49 -9.31 15.74 11.64
CA SER A 49 -8.11 16.58 11.75
C SER A 49 -7.00 16.13 10.79
N MET A 50 -6.83 14.82 10.59
CA MET A 50 -5.78 14.28 9.71
C MET A 50 -6.01 14.60 8.23
N TYR A 51 -7.27 14.59 7.79
CA TYR A 51 -7.65 14.79 6.39
C TYR A 51 -8.39 16.12 6.13
N ASP A 52 -8.33 17.05 7.09
CA ASP A 52 -8.91 18.41 7.00
C ASP A 52 -10.42 18.44 6.68
N TYR A 53 -11.19 17.53 7.29
CA TYR A 53 -12.65 17.53 7.21
C TYR A 53 -13.28 18.33 8.36
N PRO A 54 -14.48 18.93 8.14
CA PRO A 54 -15.26 19.55 9.22
C PRO A 54 -15.52 18.61 10.39
N SER A 55 -15.60 19.15 11.61
CA SER A 55 -15.77 18.38 12.85
C SER A 55 -17.05 17.54 12.90
N ASP A 56 -18.09 17.97 12.20
CA ASP A 56 -19.39 17.31 12.09
C ASP A 56 -19.50 16.37 10.88
N PHE A 57 -18.45 16.27 10.05
CA PHE A 57 -18.47 15.44 8.86
C PHE A 57 -18.57 13.94 9.25
N PRO A 58 -19.37 13.11 8.55
CA PRO A 58 -19.58 11.72 8.94
C PRO A 58 -18.31 10.88 8.78
N LEU A 59 -17.90 10.19 9.86
CA LEU A 59 -16.67 9.37 9.86
C LEU A 59 -16.70 8.28 8.79
N GLU A 60 -17.85 7.62 8.62
CA GLU A 60 -18.04 6.58 7.61
C GLU A 60 -17.80 7.10 6.18
N GLN A 61 -18.18 8.35 5.89
CA GLN A 61 -17.92 8.95 4.58
C GLN A 61 -16.43 9.22 4.37
N ILE A 62 -15.72 9.71 5.39
CA ILE A 62 -14.26 9.89 5.33
C ILE A 62 -13.58 8.56 5.02
N LEU A 63 -13.97 7.49 5.70
CA LEU A 63 -13.43 6.15 5.48
C LEU A 63 -13.67 5.65 4.06
N ASN A 64 -14.88 5.85 3.54
CA ASN A 64 -15.22 5.49 2.17
C ASN A 64 -14.44 6.33 1.15
N ASP A 65 -14.23 7.61 1.41
CA ASP A 65 -13.46 8.50 0.55
C ASP A 65 -11.99 8.08 0.51
N GLN A 66 -11.37 7.84 1.68
CA GLN A 66 -9.98 7.38 1.76
C GLN A 66 -9.80 6.03 1.07
N LYS A 67 -10.74 5.09 1.26
CA LYS A 67 -10.72 3.80 0.56
C LYS A 67 -10.79 3.99 -0.96
N LYS A 68 -11.71 4.82 -1.47
CA LYS A 68 -11.83 5.09 -2.91
C LYS A 68 -10.58 5.74 -3.49
N VAL A 69 -9.97 6.69 -2.77
CA VAL A 69 -8.71 7.32 -3.20
C VAL A 69 -7.61 6.28 -3.30
N ALA A 70 -7.49 5.39 -2.31
CA ALA A 70 -6.51 4.31 -2.33
C ALA A 70 -6.76 3.32 -3.50
N GLU A 71 -8.01 2.92 -3.73
CA GLU A 71 -8.39 2.05 -4.84
C GLU A 71 -8.02 2.66 -6.20
N GLN A 72 -8.32 3.94 -6.43
CA GLN A 72 -7.96 4.64 -7.66
C GLN A 72 -6.44 4.71 -7.88
N ARG A 73 -5.67 5.00 -6.82
CA ARG A 73 -4.20 5.00 -6.89
C ARG A 73 -3.64 3.62 -7.19
N PHE A 74 -4.25 2.57 -6.64
CA PHE A 74 -3.84 1.21 -6.93
C PHE A 74 -4.19 0.75 -8.34
N GLU A 75 -5.31 1.17 -8.91
CA GLU A 75 -5.61 0.91 -10.32
C GLU A 75 -4.50 1.46 -11.23
N GLU A 76 -4.04 2.69 -10.98
CA GLU A 76 -2.94 3.32 -11.73
C GLU A 76 -1.64 2.51 -11.60
N ILE A 77 -1.24 2.18 -10.37
CA ILE A 77 0.02 1.47 -10.10
C ILE A 77 0.01 0.04 -10.64
N VAL A 78 -1.07 -0.71 -10.40
CA VAL A 78 -1.23 -2.09 -10.90
C VAL A 78 -1.15 -2.10 -12.42
N ALA A 79 -1.89 -1.20 -13.10
CA ALA A 79 -1.87 -1.13 -14.55
C ALA A 79 -0.49 -0.77 -15.13
N GLU A 80 0.31 0.04 -14.44
CA GLU A 80 1.68 0.36 -14.85
C GLU A 80 2.64 -0.82 -14.68
N GLU A 81 2.61 -1.46 -13.51
CA GLU A 81 3.59 -2.48 -13.15
C GLU A 81 3.27 -3.85 -13.77
N GLU A 82 1.99 -4.18 -14.00
CA GLU A 82 1.61 -5.39 -14.74
C GLU A 82 2.08 -5.32 -16.20
N LYS A 83 2.08 -4.14 -16.85
CA LYS A 83 2.69 -3.95 -18.18
C LYS A 83 4.20 -4.23 -18.19
N ARG A 84 4.85 -4.11 -17.02
CA ARG A 84 6.27 -4.42 -16.83
C ARG A 84 6.51 -5.90 -16.50
N GLY A 85 5.44 -6.70 -16.42
CA GLY A 85 5.48 -8.14 -16.13
C GLY A 85 5.54 -8.48 -14.64
N ILE A 86 5.18 -7.54 -13.76
CA ILE A 86 5.22 -7.74 -12.31
C ILE A 86 3.81 -8.11 -11.83
N LYS A 87 3.69 -9.17 -11.03
CA LYS A 87 2.43 -9.50 -10.34
C LYS A 87 2.27 -8.55 -9.16
N VAL A 88 1.20 -7.77 -9.14
CA VAL A 88 0.92 -6.80 -8.07
C VAL A 88 -0.36 -7.19 -7.33
N THR A 89 -0.30 -7.18 -6.00
CA THR A 89 -1.45 -7.43 -5.12
C THR A 89 -1.69 -6.20 -4.24
N PRO A 90 -2.75 -5.40 -4.51
CA PRO A 90 -3.08 -4.23 -3.69
C PRO A 90 -3.83 -4.64 -2.41
N LEU A 91 -3.51 -3.98 -1.29
CA LEU A 91 -4.10 -4.18 0.03
C LEU A 91 -4.43 -2.83 0.67
N VAL A 92 -5.65 -2.68 1.18
CA VAL A 92 -6.07 -1.50 1.96
C VAL A 92 -6.56 -1.97 3.32
N TYR A 93 -5.89 -1.54 4.38
CA TYR A 93 -6.29 -1.82 5.77
C TYR A 93 -6.52 -0.54 6.55
N MET A 94 -7.11 -0.68 7.73
CA MET A 94 -7.31 0.41 8.67
C MET A 94 -6.83 -0.03 10.04
N GLY A 95 -6.09 0.84 10.70
CA GLY A 95 -5.61 0.58 12.05
C GLY A 95 -4.34 1.35 12.35
N LYS A 96 -3.56 0.84 13.30
CA LYS A 96 -2.29 1.44 13.65
C LYS A 96 -1.25 1.08 12.60
N VAL A 97 -0.80 2.10 11.86
CA VAL A 97 0.01 1.95 10.63
C VAL A 97 1.14 0.93 10.75
N TYR A 98 1.98 1.02 11.79
CA TYR A 98 3.12 0.12 11.92
C TYR A 98 2.72 -1.32 12.31
N GLU A 99 1.62 -1.50 13.04
CA GLU A 99 1.12 -2.84 13.43
C GLU A 99 0.57 -3.54 12.19
N GLU A 100 -0.25 -2.85 11.40
CA GLU A 100 -0.79 -3.36 10.13
C GLU A 100 0.32 -3.75 9.14
N ILE A 101 1.39 -2.96 9.03
CA ILE A 101 2.54 -3.30 8.18
C ILE A 101 3.21 -4.60 8.67
N ILE A 102 3.46 -4.73 9.98
CA ILE A 102 4.11 -5.90 10.57
C ILE A 102 3.23 -7.14 10.43
N GLU A 103 1.93 -7.02 10.67
CA GLU A 103 0.98 -8.12 10.57
C GLU A 103 0.78 -8.55 9.13
N THR A 104 0.66 -7.61 8.19
CA THR A 104 0.59 -7.91 6.76
C THR A 104 1.82 -8.68 6.29
N ALA A 105 3.02 -8.24 6.68
CA ALA A 105 4.25 -8.92 6.33
C ALA A 105 4.26 -10.38 6.83
N LYS A 106 3.82 -10.61 8.07
CA LYS A 106 3.72 -11.96 8.66
C LYS A 106 2.65 -12.81 7.97
N ASN A 107 1.44 -12.28 7.82
CA ASN A 107 0.28 -13.01 7.30
C ASN A 107 0.44 -13.40 5.83
N HIS A 108 1.16 -12.58 5.06
CA HIS A 108 1.44 -12.86 3.66
C HIS A 108 2.77 -13.58 3.44
N GLU A 109 3.52 -13.91 4.49
CA GLU A 109 4.83 -14.58 4.41
C GLU A 109 5.80 -13.82 3.48
N VAL A 110 5.93 -12.52 3.72
CA VAL A 110 6.82 -11.62 2.96
C VAL A 110 8.28 -11.89 3.34
N ASP A 111 9.19 -11.79 2.36
CA ASP A 111 10.63 -12.00 2.54
C ASP A 111 11.38 -10.78 3.10
#